data_AF-A0A7C0YPM4-F1
#
_entry.id   AF-A0A7C0YPM4-F1
#
_cell.length_a   1.000
_cell.length_b   1.000
_cell.length_c   1.000
_cell.angle_alpha   90.00
_cell.angle_beta   90.00
_cell.angle_gamma   90.00
#
_symmetry.space_group_name_H-M   'P 1'
#
loop_
_entity.id
_entity.type
_entity.pdbx_description
1 polymer ?
#
loop_
_entity_poly.entity_id
_entity_poly.type
_entity_poly.pdbx_seq_one_letter_code
_entity_poly.pdbx_strand_id
1 'polypeptide(L)' 'MLQKSNFKTFYALSIAWQLGFLIAIPIVGFLFLGVLGDKFFKTQPFFLFLGLILGIVLTIYEIYHLFVPLIKDKRND' A
#
# COMPACT_ATOMS: atom_id res chain seq x y z
N MET A 1 -10.37 -19.70 30.02
CA MET A 1 -9.00 -19.12 29.95
C MET A 1 -8.35 -19.54 28.64
N LEU A 2 -7.54 -18.66 28.03
CA LEU A 2 -6.59 -18.84 26.90
C LEU A 2 -7.02 -18.83 25.41
N GLN A 3 -8.30 -18.91 25.02
CA GLN A 3 -8.63 -18.99 23.57
C GLN A 3 -8.94 -17.64 22.87
N LYS A 4 -9.24 -16.56 23.62
CA LYS A 4 -9.73 -15.29 23.04
C LYS A 4 -8.63 -14.29 22.64
N SER A 5 -7.42 -14.39 23.19
CA SER A 5 -6.31 -13.47 22.91
C SER A 5 -5.71 -13.73 21.53
N ASN A 6 -5.44 -15.00 21.21
CA ASN A 6 -4.85 -15.41 19.94
C ASN A 6 -5.70 -14.96 18.76
N PHE A 7 -7.03 -15.10 18.84
CA PHE A 7 -7.94 -14.70 17.76
C PHE A 7 -7.87 -13.20 17.45
N LYS A 8 -7.80 -12.33 18.48
CA LYS A 8 -7.64 -10.88 18.29
C LYS A 8 -6.29 -10.53 17.68
N THR A 9 -5.22 -11.20 18.11
CA THR A 9 -3.87 -10.98 17.55
C THR A 9 -3.80 -11.44 16.10
N PHE A 10 -4.35 -12.61 15.76
CA PHE A 10 -4.44 -13.09 14.38
C PHE A 10 -5.30 -12.18 13.49
N TYR A 11 -6.40 -11.64 14.02
CA TYR A 11 -7.22 -10.68 13.31
C TYR A 11 -6.52 -9.33 13.09
N ALA A 12 -5.82 -8.81 14.10
CA ALA A 12 -5.01 -7.61 13.94
C ALA A 12 -3.88 -7.83 12.92
N LEU A 13 -3.27 -9.02 12.93
CA LEU A 13 -2.23 -9.39 11.98
C LEU A 13 -2.78 -9.51 10.55
N SER A 14 -3.98 -10.07 10.36
CA SER A 14 -4.59 -10.16 9.02
C SER A 14 -4.94 -8.78 8.46
N ILE A 15 -5.43 -7.85 9.28
CA ILE A 15 -5.65 -6.46 8.89
C ILE A 15 -4.32 -5.78 8.52
N ALA A 16 -3.29 -5.93 9.36
CA ALA A 16 -1.97 -5.37 9.10
C ALA A 16 -1.38 -5.92 7.78
N TRP A 17 -1.58 -7.21 7.50
CA TRP A 17 -1.14 -7.85 6.26
C TRP A 17 -1.87 -7.31 5.02
N GLN A 18 -3.20 -7.18 5.09
CA GLN A 18 -3.99 -6.59 4.00
C GLN A 18 -3.59 -5.14 3.72
N LEU A 19 -3.40 -4.35 4.78
CA LEU A 19 -2.93 -2.97 4.66
C LEU A 19 -1.52 -2.90 4.06
N GLY A 20 -0.62 -3.78 4.50
CA GLY A 20 0.73 -3.89 3.96
C GLY A 20 0.75 -4.21 2.46
N PHE A 21 -0.08 -5.15 2.02
CA PHE A 21 -0.23 -5.47 0.59
C PHE A 21 -0.82 -4.30 -0.21
N LEU A 22 -1.84 -3.63 0.34
CA LEU A 22 -2.45 -2.46 -0.29
C LEU A 22 -1.43 -1.34 -0.53
N ILE A 23 -0.48 -1.16 0.39
CA ILE A 23 0.59 -0.17 0.27
C ILE A 23 1.72 -0.66 -0.65
N ALA A 24 2.11 -1.93 -0.54
CA ALA A 24 3.25 -2.46 -1.27
C ALA A 24 3.00 -2.52 -2.78
N ILE A 25 1.78 -2.88 -3.21
CA ILE A 25 1.43 -3.01 -4.64
C ILE A 25 1.69 -1.72 -5.44
N PRO A 26 1.13 -0.55 -5.07
CA PRO A 26 1.36 0.68 -5.82
C PRO A 26 2.82 1.11 -5.75
N ILE A 27 3.46 1.08 -4.58
CA ILE A 27 4.86 1.51 -4.43
C ILE A 27 5.80 0.66 -5.28
N VAL A 28 5.70 -0.67 -5.18
CA VAL A 28 6.54 -1.59 -5.97
C VAL A 28 6.22 -1.47 -7.45
N GLY A 29 4.95 -1.32 -7.82
CA GLY A 29 4.51 -1.13 -9.21
C GLY A 29 5.12 0.13 -9.83
N PHE A 30 5.00 1.29 -9.17
CA PHE A 30 5.56 2.53 -9.67
C PHE A 30 7.09 2.57 -9.64
N LEU A 31 7.73 1.94 -8.66
CA LEU A 31 9.18 1.77 -8.66
C LEU A 31 9.64 0.91 -9.84
N PHE A 32 8.96 -0.20 -10.11
CA PHE A 32 9.26 -1.06 -11.25
C PHE A 32 9.10 -0.31 -12.58
N LEU A 33 8.01 0.46 -12.73
CA LEU A 33 7.79 1.33 -13.88
C LEU A 33 8.88 2.40 -14.01
N GLY A 34 9.30 3.00 -12.89
CA GLY A 34 10.39 3.98 -12.84
C GLY A 34 11.72 3.39 -13.32
N VAL A 35 12.08 2.20 -12.86
CA VAL A 35 13.30 1.49 -13.30
C VAL A 35 13.23 1.13 -14.79
N LEU A 36 12.06 0.66 -15.26
CA LEU A 36 11.87 0.33 -16.67
C LEU A 36 11.99 1.58 -17.56
N GLY A 37 11.39 2.69 -17.14
CA GLY A 37 11.49 3.98 -17.81
C GLY A 37 12.93 4.50 -17.85
N ASP A 38 13.64 4.46 -16.72
CA ASP A 38 15.04 4.86 -16.65
C ASP A 38 15.94 4.03 -17.58
N LYS A 39 15.67 2.73 -17.70
CA LYS A 39 16.40 1.85 -18.61
C LYS A 39 16.07 2.13 -20.09
N PHE A 40 14.82 2.49 -20.40
CA PHE A 40 14.38 2.79 -21.76
C PHE A 40 14.90 4.15 -22.25
N PHE A 41 14.81 5.18 -21.42
CA PHE A 41 15.19 6.56 -21.78
C PHE A 41 16.66 6.89 -21.46
N LYS A 42 17.41 5.99 -20.82
CA LYS A 42 18.80 6.20 -20.35
C LYS A 42 18.96 7.40 -19.39
N THR A 43 17.89 7.85 -18.78
CA THR A 43 17.82 9.03 -17.88
C THR A 43 18.13 8.69 -16.43
N GLN A 44 19.04 7.74 -16.18
CA GLN A 44 19.26 7.22 -14.83
C GLN A 44 19.73 8.34 -13.87
N PRO A 45 19.07 8.57 -12.71
CA PRO A 45 17.93 7.86 -12.11
C PRO A 45 16.68 8.74 -11.93
N PHE A 46 16.24 9.46 -12.96
CA PHE A 46 15.15 10.44 -12.83
C PHE A 46 13.75 9.80 -12.73
N PHE A 47 13.43 8.81 -13.56
CA PHE A 47 12.12 8.16 -13.55
C PHE A 47 11.91 7.27 -12.32
N LEU A 48 12.98 6.72 -11.73
CA LEU A 48 12.88 6.02 -10.45
C LEU A 48 12.39 6.96 -9.35
N PHE A 49 12.99 8.15 -9.21
CA PHE A 49 12.53 9.13 -8.21
C PHE A 49 11.12 9.63 -8.50
N LEU A 50 10.78 9.86 -9.77
CA LEU A 50 9.43 10.25 -10.17
C LEU A 50 8.42 9.15 -9.82
N GLY A 51 8.74 7.89 -10.14
CA GLY A 51 7.93 6.72 -9.80
C GLY A 51 7.75 6.56 -8.30
N LEU A 52 8.81 6.76 -7.51
CA LEU A 52 8.72 6.72 -6.04
C LEU A 52 7.76 7.79 -5.50
N ILE A 53 7.90 9.05 -5.95
CA ILE A 53 7.03 10.15 -5.50
C ILE A 53 5.58 9.87 -5.91
N LEU A 54 5.34 9.48 -7.16
CA LEU A 54 4.01 9.12 -7.64
C LEU A 54 3.42 7.96 -6.85
N GLY A 55 4.21 6.91 -6.58
CA GLY A 55 3.79 5.77 -5.78
C GLY A 55 3.36 6.16 -4.37
N ILE A 56 4.12 7.04 -3.70
CA ILE A 56 3.75 7.57 -2.38
C ILE A 56 2.45 8.38 -2.45
N VAL A 57 2.32 9.29 -3.42
CA VAL A 57 1.13 10.14 -3.57
C VAL A 57 -0.11 9.30 -3.86
N LEU A 58 -0.01 8.31 -4.77
CA LEU A 58 -1.11 7.40 -5.06
C LEU A 58 -1.47 6.54 -3.86
N THR A 59 -0.49 6.02 -3.12
CA THR A 59 -0.76 5.25 -1.90
C THR A 59 -1.54 6.07 -0.88
N ILE A 60 -1.15 7.32 -0.65
CA ILE A 60 -1.86 8.24 0.24
C ILE A 60 -3.29 8.44 -0.27
N TYR A 61 -3.45 8.72 -1.56
CA TYR A 61 -4.77 8.92 -2.17
C TYR A 61 -5.67 7.68 -2.03
N GLU A 62 -5.16 6.49 -2.33
CA GLU A 62 -5.89 5.22 -2.21
C GLU A 62 -6.30 4.95 -0.76
N ILE A 63 -5.41 5.17 0.21
CA ILE A 63 -5.74 5.01 1.63
C ILE A 63 -6.89 5.95 2.02
N TYR A 64 -6.81 7.23 1.68
CA TYR A 64 -7.83 8.21 2.06
C TYR A 64 -9.16 7.99 1.34
N HIS A 65 -9.15 7.60 0.07
CA HIS A 65 -10.37 7.48 -0.73
C HIS A 65 -11.03 6.11 -0.62
N LEU A 66 -10.26 5.03 -0.56
CA LEU A 66 -10.78 3.66 -0.55
C LEU A 66 -10.78 3.06 0.85
N PHE A 67 -9.70 3.23 1.63
CA PHE A 67 -9.56 2.53 2.91
C PHE A 67 -10.37 3.18 4.05
N VAL A 68 -10.39 4.51 4.11
CA VAL A 68 -11.18 5.26 5.10
C VAL A 68 -12.68 4.93 5.05
N PRO A 69 -13.36 4.92 3.88
CA PRO A 69 -14.77 4.53 3.84
C PRO A 69 -14.98 3.04 4.16
N LEU A 70 -14.09 2.14 3.74
CA LEU A 70 -14.20 0.70 4.04
C LEU A 70 -14.13 0.41 5.55
N ILE A 71 -13.28 1.13 6.29
CA ILE A 71 -13.24 1.01 7.77
C ILE A 71 -14.47 1.65 8.41
N LYS A 72 -14.95 2.77 7.85
CA LYS A 72 -16.07 3.52 8.42
C LYS A 72 -17.40 2.80 8.27
N ASP A 73 -17.56 2.02 7.20
CA ASP A 73 -18.74 1.21 6.95
C ASP A 73 -18.88 0.05 7.95
N LYS A 74 -17.77 -0.64 8.25
CA LYS A 74 -17.68 -1.73 9.25
C LYS A 74 -18.02 -1.35 10.70
N ARG A 75 -18.26 -0.07 11.02
CA ARG A 75 -18.61 0.43 12.36
C ARG A 75 -20.13 0.58 12.57
N ASN A 76 -20.93 0.61 11.50
CA ASN A 76 -22.36 0.91 11.58
C ASN A 76 -23.29 -0.33 11.54
N ASP A 77 -22.73 -1.53 11.64
CA ASP A 77 -23.45 -2.81 11.83
C ASP A 77 -23.11 -3.43 13.19
#